data_AF-A0A6P0SKT3-F1
#
_entry.id   AF-A0A6P0SKT3-F1
#
_cell.length_a   1.000
_cell.length_b   1.000
_cell.length_c   1.000
_cell.angle_alpha   90.00
_cell.angle_beta   90.00
_cell.angle_gamma   90.00
#
_symmetry.space_group_name_H-M   'P 1'
#
loop_
_entity.id
_entity.type
_entity.pdbx_description
1 polymer ?
#
loop_
_entity_poly.entity_id
_entity_poly.type
_entity_poly.pdbx_seq_one_letter_code
_entity_poly.pdbx_strand_id
1 'polypeptide(L)'
;MSEPELICPTIDLFLYDLREGFGDNDQQIQNSRYYFWRKIYHDLNNLDPSIRNKKLNQKLTVEGAAEENAEARYVELLGAKKVRKFEAGLDGYYYPIQFEDTYGLLVDCSGHKLDRPYLPKPISELEDINKQIQQHVQEDPLESTVSSNNELGRTWLIWGQLVDNQQDNKAIAEKCYTKLVNKPDWDKDLNGKGKLLGGEIYELWRHYGNDNSKYNHVLICLFSANDSIE
;
A
#
# COMPACT_ATOMS: atom_id res chain seq x y z
N MET A 1 -23.53 -16.06 -14.75
CA MET A 1 -22.45 -16.72 -13.97
C MET A 1 -22.41 -16.04 -12.61
N SER A 2 -22.19 -16.78 -11.54
CA SER A 2 -21.93 -16.20 -10.21
C SER A 2 -20.64 -15.37 -10.24
N GLU A 3 -20.57 -14.34 -9.40
CA GLU A 3 -19.32 -13.60 -9.17
C GLU A 3 -18.29 -14.56 -8.54
N PRO A 4 -17.01 -14.57 -8.99
CA PRO A 4 -16.01 -15.41 -8.34
C PRO A 4 -15.67 -14.90 -6.95
N GLU A 5 -15.24 -15.82 -6.12
CA GLU A 5 -14.90 -15.57 -4.72
C GLU A 5 -13.43 -15.92 -4.46
N LEU A 6 -12.86 -15.26 -3.45
CA LEU A 6 -11.55 -15.52 -2.88
C LEU A 6 -11.66 -15.69 -1.37
N ILE A 7 -10.79 -16.52 -0.80
CA ILE A 7 -10.54 -16.57 0.64
C ILE A 7 -9.45 -15.53 0.94
N CYS A 8 -9.67 -14.72 1.98
CA CYS A 8 -8.77 -13.65 2.41
C CYS A 8 -8.35 -12.67 1.28
N PRO A 9 -9.30 -12.05 0.54
CA PRO A 9 -8.92 -11.01 -0.42
C PRO A 9 -8.32 -9.81 0.32
N THR A 10 -7.08 -9.49 -0.03
CA THR A 10 -6.27 -8.46 0.62
C THR A 10 -5.61 -7.58 -0.44
N ILE A 11 -5.47 -6.29 -0.13
CA ILE A 11 -4.70 -5.35 -0.92
C ILE A 11 -3.62 -4.75 -0.03
N ASP A 12 -2.38 -4.87 -0.50
CA ASP A 12 -1.23 -4.16 0.03
C ASP A 12 -0.84 -3.05 -0.93
N LEU A 13 -0.61 -1.85 -0.40
CA LEU A 13 0.01 -0.75 -1.12
C LEU A 13 1.39 -0.47 -0.51
N PHE A 14 2.43 -0.71 -1.31
CA PHE A 14 3.80 -0.33 -1.00
C PHE A 14 4.09 1.04 -1.60
N LEU A 15 4.47 2.00 -0.76
CA LEU A 15 4.90 3.34 -1.14
C LEU A 15 6.36 3.55 -0.78
N TYR A 16 7.10 4.22 -1.65
CA TYR A 16 8.51 4.54 -1.45
C TYR A 16 8.71 6.04 -1.63
N ASP A 17 9.18 6.71 -0.59
CA ASP A 17 9.55 8.12 -0.64
C ASP A 17 11.05 8.29 -0.36
N LEU A 18 11.70 9.19 -1.09
CA LEU A 18 13.04 9.65 -0.77
C LEU A 18 13.02 10.37 0.58
N ARG A 19 13.82 9.88 1.53
CA ARG A 19 14.03 10.52 2.83
C ARG A 19 15.00 11.68 2.71
N GLU A 20 16.11 11.46 2.01
CA GLU A 20 17.23 12.39 1.92
C GLU A 20 17.94 12.22 0.58
N GLY A 21 17.87 13.25 -0.27
CA GLY A 21 18.57 13.29 -1.54
C GLY A 21 20.00 13.81 -1.42
N PHE A 22 20.81 13.52 -2.42
CA PHE A 22 22.18 14.05 -2.48
C PHE A 22 22.18 15.58 -2.59
N GLY A 23 22.75 16.25 -1.58
CA GLY A 23 22.83 17.71 -1.53
C GLY A 23 21.62 18.40 -0.91
N ASP A 24 20.67 17.64 -0.36
CA ASP A 24 19.56 18.22 0.41
C ASP A 24 20.07 18.89 1.69
N ASN A 25 19.46 20.02 2.03
CA ASN A 25 19.67 20.68 3.31
C ASN A 25 18.66 20.20 4.37
N ASP A 26 18.90 20.54 5.63
CA ASP A 26 18.04 20.17 6.76
C ASP A 26 16.56 20.51 6.54
N GLN A 27 16.26 21.65 5.90
CA GLN A 27 14.88 22.02 5.62
C GLN A 27 14.23 21.07 4.61
N GLN A 28 14.94 20.67 3.57
CA GLN A 28 14.45 19.69 2.59
C GLN A 28 14.23 18.32 3.24
N ILE A 29 15.20 17.84 4.03
CA ILE A 29 15.09 16.56 4.76
C ILE A 29 13.87 16.58 5.69
N GLN A 30 13.69 17.66 6.46
CA GLN A 30 12.54 17.80 7.35
C GLN A 30 11.21 17.91 6.59
N ASN A 31 11.21 18.47 5.38
CA ASN A 31 10.04 18.48 4.53
C ASN A 31 9.71 17.07 4.05
N SER A 32 10.68 16.32 3.53
CA SER A 32 10.51 14.93 3.09
C SER A 32 9.97 14.05 4.20
N ARG A 33 10.57 14.15 5.38
CA ARG A 33 10.09 13.50 6.61
C ARG A 33 8.63 13.84 6.94
N TYR A 34 8.26 15.12 6.88
CA TYR A 34 6.88 15.53 7.13
C TYR A 34 5.90 14.97 6.08
N TYR A 35 6.26 15.02 4.80
CA TYR A 35 5.44 14.52 3.69
C TYR A 35 5.24 13.01 3.74
N PHE A 36 6.22 12.26 4.24
CA PHE A 36 6.05 10.85 4.53
C PHE A 36 5.03 10.64 5.67
N TRP A 37 5.29 11.22 6.84
CA TRP A 37 4.50 10.94 8.05
C TRP A 37 3.05 11.43 8.00
N ARG A 38 2.75 12.48 7.20
CA ARG A 38 1.36 12.96 7.02
C ARG A 38 0.46 11.96 6.26
N LYS A 39 1.05 10.98 5.55
CA LYS A 39 0.32 9.84 4.97
C LYS A 39 -0.29 8.93 6.04
N ILE A 40 0.24 8.97 7.27
CA ILE A 40 -0.19 8.16 8.41
C ILE A 40 -0.96 9.01 9.43
N TYR A 41 -0.54 10.27 9.63
CA TYR A 41 -1.18 11.21 10.54
C TYR A 41 -1.84 12.35 9.75
N HIS A 42 -3.02 12.07 9.17
CA HIS A 42 -3.73 13.04 8.31
C HIS A 42 -4.11 14.35 9.00
N ASP A 43 -4.23 14.35 10.33
CA ASP A 43 -4.47 15.58 11.09
C ASP A 43 -3.31 16.57 11.02
N LEU A 44 -2.16 16.15 10.48
CA LEU A 44 -1.04 17.02 10.17
C LEU A 44 -1.23 17.82 8.88
N ASN A 45 -2.07 17.38 7.93
CA ASN A 45 -2.14 17.89 6.55
C ASN A 45 -2.35 19.42 6.43
N ASN A 46 -2.97 20.06 7.42
CA ASN A 46 -3.33 21.48 7.39
C ASN A 46 -2.53 22.32 8.39
N LEU A 47 -1.40 21.82 8.89
CA LEU A 47 -0.58 22.52 9.87
C LEU A 47 0.37 23.54 9.21
N ASP A 48 0.54 24.67 9.88
CA ASP A 48 1.53 25.67 9.51
C ASP A 48 2.96 25.08 9.50
N PRO A 49 3.79 25.36 8.47
CA PRO A 49 5.16 24.87 8.37
C PRO A 49 6.02 25.11 9.61
N SER A 50 5.78 26.19 10.36
CA SER A 50 6.52 26.51 11.59
C SER A 50 6.21 25.58 12.76
N ILE A 51 5.07 24.88 12.76
CA ILE A 51 4.64 24.02 13.87
C ILE A 51 4.57 22.54 13.52
N ARG A 52 4.54 22.19 12.23
CA ARG A 52 4.27 20.82 11.77
C ARG A 52 5.25 19.78 12.31
N ASN A 53 6.57 20.08 12.29
CA ASN A 53 7.59 19.15 12.77
C ASN A 53 7.55 18.98 14.29
N LYS A 54 7.21 20.06 15.02
CA LYS A 54 7.00 19.98 16.47
C LYS A 54 5.82 19.06 16.81
N LYS A 55 4.71 19.19 16.07
CA LYS A 55 3.52 18.34 16.25
C LYS A 55 3.78 16.90 15.85
N LEU A 56 4.50 16.66 14.77
CA LEU A 56 4.94 15.34 14.35
C LEU A 56 5.80 14.67 15.43
N ASN A 57 6.83 15.35 15.94
CA ASN A 57 7.69 14.81 16.99
C ASN A 57 6.90 14.45 18.25
N GLN A 58 5.94 15.30 18.66
CA GLN A 58 5.06 14.98 19.78
C GLN A 58 4.28 13.67 19.56
N LYS A 59 3.74 13.46 18.36
CA LYS A 59 3.03 12.21 18.03
C LYS A 59 3.97 11.00 18.09
N LEU A 60 5.11 11.08 17.42
CA LEU A 60 6.09 10.00 17.37
C LEU A 60 6.60 9.61 18.77
N THR A 61 6.85 10.59 19.64
CA THR A 61 7.22 10.32 21.04
C THR A 61 6.10 9.60 21.79
N VAL A 62 4.84 10.05 21.65
CA VAL A 62 3.68 9.39 22.28
C VAL A 62 3.48 7.97 21.74
N GLU A 63 3.80 7.75 20.45
CA GLU A 63 3.68 6.43 19.85
C GLU A 63 4.80 5.46 20.28
N GLY A 64 5.91 5.98 20.80
CA GLY A 64 7.11 5.18 21.07
C GLY A 64 7.85 4.81 19.79
N ALA A 65 7.79 5.69 18.79
CA ALA A 65 8.50 5.53 17.52
C ALA A 65 10.01 5.39 17.73
N ALA A 66 10.65 4.59 16.88
CA ALA A 66 12.10 4.51 16.85
C ALA A 66 12.69 5.80 16.28
N GLU A 67 13.93 6.11 16.66
CA GLU A 67 14.66 7.21 16.03
C GLU A 67 15.05 6.82 14.60
N GLU A 68 14.70 7.68 13.64
CA GLU A 68 15.22 7.62 12.27
C GLU A 68 16.74 7.77 12.32
N ASN A 69 17.46 6.92 11.60
CA ASN A 69 18.92 6.87 11.67
C ASN A 69 19.51 6.70 10.28
N ALA A 70 20.19 7.74 9.77
CA ALA A 70 20.78 7.75 8.44
C ALA A 70 21.85 6.65 8.23
N GLU A 71 22.51 6.21 9.31
CA GLU A 71 23.54 5.17 9.26
C GLU A 71 22.95 3.75 9.37
N ALA A 72 21.66 3.64 9.72
CA ALA A 72 20.99 2.35 9.81
C ALA A 72 20.50 1.91 8.43
N ARG A 73 20.84 0.67 8.06
CA ARG A 73 20.30 0.06 6.83
C ARG A 73 18.79 -0.14 6.90
N TYR A 74 18.24 -0.36 8.09
CA TYR A 74 16.83 -0.64 8.27
C TYR A 74 16.35 -0.20 9.66
N VAL A 75 15.19 0.45 9.73
CA VAL A 75 14.53 0.86 10.98
C VAL A 75 13.02 0.64 10.87
N GLU A 76 12.44 -0.07 11.84
CA GLU A 76 10.98 -0.09 12.04
C GLU A 76 10.55 1.19 12.76
N LEU A 77 9.86 2.10 12.06
CA LEU A 77 9.69 3.47 12.54
C LEU A 77 8.71 3.59 13.71
N LEU A 78 7.76 2.66 13.88
CA LEU A 78 6.83 2.64 15.03
C LEU A 78 7.36 1.87 16.24
N GLY A 79 8.67 1.55 16.26
CA GLY A 79 9.32 0.87 17.39
C GLY A 79 8.61 -0.44 17.74
N ALA A 80 8.39 -0.67 19.04
CA ALA A 80 7.79 -1.91 19.54
C ALA A 80 6.35 -2.15 19.04
N LYS A 81 5.61 -1.11 18.64
CA LYS A 81 4.26 -1.27 18.10
C LYS A 81 4.26 -1.87 16.70
N LYS A 82 5.33 -1.62 15.93
CA LYS A 82 5.53 -2.01 14.53
C LYS A 82 4.52 -1.41 13.56
N VAL A 83 3.23 -1.61 13.82
CA VAL A 83 2.11 -1.20 12.99
C VAL A 83 1.20 -0.20 13.69
N ARG A 84 0.53 0.64 12.90
CA ARG A 84 -0.57 1.49 13.35
C ARG A 84 -1.85 1.06 12.63
N LYS A 85 -2.78 0.46 13.38
CA LYS A 85 -4.08 0.03 12.85
C LYS A 85 -4.94 1.23 12.42
N PHE A 86 -5.79 1.02 11.43
CA PHE A 86 -6.85 1.95 11.05
C PHE A 86 -7.87 2.15 12.20
N GLU A 87 -8.76 3.13 12.07
CA GLU A 87 -9.81 3.33 13.07
C GLU A 87 -10.73 2.09 13.21
N ALA A 88 -11.40 1.98 14.36
CA ALA A 88 -12.22 0.83 14.69
C ALA A 88 -13.29 0.54 13.62
N GLY A 89 -13.28 -0.70 13.11
CA GLY A 89 -14.23 -1.18 12.09
C GLY A 89 -13.60 -1.42 10.72
N LEU A 90 -12.35 -0.99 10.50
CA LEU A 90 -11.56 -1.29 9.32
C LEU A 90 -10.47 -2.32 9.66
N ASP A 91 -10.19 -3.24 8.74
CA ASP A 91 -9.14 -4.24 8.91
C ASP A 91 -7.94 -3.89 8.04
N GLY A 92 -7.15 -2.95 8.55
CA GLY A 92 -5.95 -2.48 7.88
C GLY A 92 -5.00 -1.78 8.84
N TYR A 93 -3.77 -1.62 8.40
CA TYR A 93 -2.73 -0.97 9.17
C TYR A 93 -1.66 -0.33 8.28
N TYR A 94 -0.97 0.63 8.88
CA TYR A 94 0.26 1.21 8.35
C TYR A 94 1.46 0.52 8.98
N TYR A 95 2.45 0.19 8.16
CA TYR A 95 3.76 -0.30 8.59
C TYR A 95 4.87 0.55 7.94
N PRO A 96 5.29 1.64 8.61
CA PRO A 96 6.35 2.51 8.11
C PRO A 96 7.72 1.99 8.51
N ILE A 97 8.63 2.03 7.55
CA ILE A 97 10.03 1.66 7.71
C ILE A 97 10.92 2.75 7.13
N GLN A 98 12.15 2.78 7.60
CA GLN A 98 13.26 3.41 6.89
C GLN A 98 14.17 2.30 6.36
N PHE A 99 14.59 2.41 5.11
CA PHE A 99 15.68 1.63 4.56
C PHE A 99 16.64 2.59 3.85
N GLU A 100 17.84 2.73 4.41
CA GLU A 100 18.87 3.67 3.93
C GLU A 100 18.31 5.11 3.79
N ASP A 101 18.38 5.69 2.59
CA ASP A 101 17.92 7.04 2.22
C ASP A 101 16.44 7.09 1.80
N THR A 102 15.70 6.02 2.04
CA THR A 102 14.33 5.85 1.59
C THR A 102 13.40 5.53 2.77
N TYR A 103 12.22 6.13 2.76
CA TYR A 103 11.10 5.68 3.56
C TYR A 103 10.26 4.68 2.78
N GLY A 104 9.93 3.56 3.41
CA GLY A 104 8.94 2.60 2.92
C GLY A 104 7.68 2.68 3.76
N LEU A 105 6.52 2.62 3.11
CA LEU A 105 5.24 2.48 3.80
C LEU A 105 4.46 1.34 3.16
N LEU A 106 4.17 0.32 3.96
CA LEU A 106 3.14 -0.66 3.65
C LEU A 106 1.81 -0.17 4.23
N VAL A 107 0.80 -0.11 3.38
CA VAL A 107 -0.61 0.05 3.75
C VAL A 107 -1.31 -1.26 3.42
N ASP A 108 -1.53 -2.07 4.44
CA ASP A 108 -2.25 -3.34 4.35
C ASP A 108 -3.72 -3.07 4.65
N CYS A 109 -4.60 -3.58 3.81
CA CYS A 109 -6.01 -3.68 4.14
C CYS A 109 -6.56 -5.00 3.60
N SER A 110 -7.02 -5.82 4.53
CA SER A 110 -7.76 -7.03 4.24
C SER A 110 -9.24 -6.73 4.45
N GLY A 111 -10.11 -7.32 3.63
CA GLY A 111 -11.54 -7.04 3.76
C GLY A 111 -12.18 -7.63 5.01
N HIS A 112 -11.43 -8.17 5.98
CA HIS A 112 -12.03 -9.02 6.99
C HIS A 112 -12.92 -8.24 7.96
N LYS A 113 -14.04 -8.88 8.30
CA LYS A 113 -14.68 -8.64 9.58
C LYS A 113 -14.01 -9.62 10.54
N LEU A 114 -13.47 -9.11 11.64
CA LEU A 114 -12.64 -9.82 12.64
C LEU A 114 -13.17 -11.22 13.03
N ASP A 115 -14.48 -11.44 12.87
CA ASP A 115 -15.16 -12.64 13.31
C ASP A 115 -15.00 -13.84 12.36
N ARG A 116 -14.66 -13.65 11.06
CA ARG A 116 -14.60 -14.74 10.05
C ARG A 116 -13.62 -14.46 8.88
N PRO A 117 -12.30 -14.54 9.10
CA PRO A 117 -11.33 -14.15 8.08
C PRO A 117 -11.28 -15.09 6.86
N TYR A 118 -11.48 -16.40 7.07
CA TYR A 118 -11.31 -17.43 6.03
C TYR A 118 -12.58 -17.79 5.24
N LEU A 119 -13.65 -16.99 5.33
CA LEU A 119 -14.82 -17.23 4.49
C LEU A 119 -14.58 -16.71 3.07
N PRO A 120 -15.03 -17.46 2.04
CA PRO A 120 -15.08 -16.95 0.68
C PRO A 120 -15.82 -15.61 0.62
N LYS A 121 -15.22 -14.67 -0.09
CA LYS A 121 -15.69 -13.31 -0.26
C LYS A 121 -15.72 -12.98 -1.75
N PRO A 122 -16.76 -12.27 -2.22
CA PRO A 122 -16.84 -11.90 -3.63
C PRO A 122 -15.71 -10.93 -3.97
N ILE A 123 -15.15 -11.07 -5.18
CA ILE A 123 -14.07 -10.21 -5.67
C ILE A 123 -14.45 -8.72 -5.66
N SER A 124 -15.74 -8.38 -5.73
CA SER A 124 -16.25 -7.01 -5.56
C SER A 124 -15.83 -6.34 -4.24
N GLU A 125 -15.53 -7.10 -3.17
CA GLU A 125 -15.02 -6.51 -1.92
C GLU A 125 -13.68 -5.79 -2.10
N LEU A 126 -12.87 -6.17 -3.11
CA LEU A 126 -11.62 -5.47 -3.44
C LEU A 126 -11.86 -3.99 -3.81
N GLU A 127 -13.03 -3.64 -4.36
CA GLU A 127 -13.35 -2.24 -4.65
C GLU A 127 -13.47 -1.42 -3.37
N ASP A 128 -14.05 -2.01 -2.32
CA ASP A 128 -14.23 -1.34 -1.03
C ASP A 128 -12.93 -1.30 -0.23
N ILE A 129 -12.11 -2.35 -0.30
CA ILE A 129 -10.74 -2.35 0.25
C ILE A 129 -9.91 -1.26 -0.43
N ASN A 130 -9.95 -1.19 -1.77
CA ASN A 130 -9.23 -0.16 -2.52
C ASN A 130 -9.69 1.25 -2.12
N LYS A 131 -11.00 1.49 -2.03
CA LYS A 131 -11.53 2.78 -1.56
C LYS A 131 -11.02 3.14 -0.16
N GLN A 132 -10.95 2.18 0.76
CA GLN A 132 -10.42 2.41 2.11
C GLN A 132 -8.96 2.85 2.06
N ILE A 133 -8.10 2.11 1.33
CA ILE A 133 -6.68 2.49 1.17
C ILE A 133 -6.57 3.90 0.55
N GLN A 134 -7.35 4.21 -0.48
CA GLN A 134 -7.34 5.54 -1.12
C GLN A 134 -7.77 6.67 -0.17
N GLN A 135 -8.75 6.43 0.70
CA GLN A 135 -9.15 7.39 1.74
C GLN A 135 -8.04 7.60 2.77
N HIS A 136 -7.30 6.55 3.09
CA HIS A 136 -6.21 6.51 4.07
C HIS A 136 -4.85 6.94 3.54
N VAL A 137 -4.68 7.13 2.25
CA VAL A 137 -3.41 7.58 1.65
C VAL A 137 -3.50 9.04 1.15
N GLN A 138 -4.66 9.69 1.32
CA GLN A 138 -4.97 11.09 0.92
C GLN A 138 -3.93 11.72 -0.01
N GLU A 139 -4.08 11.49 -1.30
CA GLU A 139 -3.33 12.27 -2.29
C GLU A 139 -3.92 13.67 -2.35
N ASP A 140 -3.18 14.64 -1.81
CA ASP A 140 -3.57 16.05 -1.84
C ASP A 140 -3.66 16.54 -3.30
N PRO A 141 -4.85 16.95 -3.80
CA PRO A 141 -5.02 17.42 -5.17
C PRO A 141 -4.21 18.68 -5.50
N LEU A 142 -3.76 19.43 -4.49
CA LEU A 142 -3.04 20.70 -4.63
C LEU A 142 -1.51 20.57 -4.60
N GLU A 143 -0.95 19.40 -4.27
CA GLU A 143 0.49 19.21 -4.05
C GLU A 143 1.23 18.47 -5.16
N SER A 144 0.71 18.52 -6.40
CA SER A 144 1.31 17.87 -7.58
C SER A 144 2.74 18.29 -7.92
N THR A 145 3.37 19.18 -7.14
CA THR A 145 4.71 19.72 -7.38
C THR A 145 5.72 19.50 -6.27
N VAL A 146 5.35 19.08 -5.05
CA VAL A 146 6.31 18.88 -3.94
C VAL A 146 6.28 17.46 -3.38
N SER A 147 5.10 16.88 -3.14
CA SER A 147 4.99 15.49 -2.70
C SER A 147 5.27 14.50 -3.85
N SER A 148 5.01 14.90 -5.09
CA SER A 148 5.38 14.15 -6.30
C SER A 148 6.90 14.06 -6.55
N ASN A 149 7.70 14.98 -6.00
CA ASN A 149 9.15 14.95 -6.21
C ASN A 149 9.86 13.95 -5.29
N ASN A 150 9.23 13.55 -4.19
CA ASN A 150 9.82 12.64 -3.22
C ASN A 150 9.36 11.20 -3.41
N GLU A 151 8.18 10.96 -3.97
CA GLU A 151 7.71 9.59 -4.21
C GLU A 151 8.52 8.94 -5.33
N LEU A 152 9.31 7.92 -4.98
CA LEU A 152 10.15 7.13 -5.89
C LEU A 152 9.33 6.09 -6.65
N GLY A 153 8.25 5.61 -6.05
CA GLY A 153 7.36 4.66 -6.68
C GLY A 153 6.34 4.05 -5.74
N ARG A 154 5.45 3.28 -6.34
CA ARG A 154 4.40 2.55 -5.63
C ARG A 154 4.09 1.23 -6.31
N THR A 155 3.73 0.24 -5.53
CA THR A 155 3.29 -1.08 -6.02
C THR A 155 2.04 -1.50 -5.26
N TRP A 156 1.02 -1.88 -6.01
CA TRP A 156 -0.16 -2.52 -5.45
C TRP A 156 0.02 -4.03 -5.53
N LEU A 157 -0.29 -4.74 -4.45
CA LEU A 157 -0.34 -6.19 -4.44
C LEU A 157 -1.75 -6.61 -4.03
N ILE A 158 -2.45 -7.30 -4.93
CA ILE A 158 -3.67 -8.02 -4.59
C ILE A 158 -3.28 -9.45 -4.30
N TRP A 159 -3.74 -10.01 -3.19
CA TRP A 159 -3.56 -11.43 -2.93
C TRP A 159 -4.76 -12.06 -2.25
N GLY A 160 -4.81 -13.38 -2.33
CA GLY A 160 -5.87 -14.20 -1.76
C GLY A 160 -5.74 -15.65 -2.21
N GLN A 161 -6.58 -16.51 -1.65
CA GLN A 161 -6.60 -17.92 -1.96
C GLN A 161 -7.84 -18.29 -2.77
N LEU A 162 -7.67 -19.18 -3.74
CA LEU A 162 -8.77 -19.78 -4.48
C LEU A 162 -9.63 -20.64 -3.56
N VAL A 163 -10.95 -20.54 -3.70
CA VAL A 163 -11.94 -21.37 -2.98
C VAL A 163 -11.82 -22.84 -3.40
N ASP A 164 -11.52 -23.10 -4.67
CA ASP A 164 -11.27 -24.44 -5.18
C ASP A 164 -10.23 -24.42 -6.32
N ASN A 165 -9.64 -25.58 -6.62
CA ASN A 165 -8.61 -25.70 -7.66
C ASN A 165 -9.17 -25.77 -9.10
N GLN A 166 -10.50 -25.76 -9.27
CA GLN A 166 -11.15 -25.74 -10.59
C GLN A 166 -11.35 -24.31 -11.09
N GLN A 167 -11.28 -23.33 -10.18
CA GLN A 167 -11.27 -21.91 -10.53
C GLN A 167 -10.13 -21.58 -11.51
N ASP A 168 -10.48 -20.88 -12.59
CA ASP A 168 -9.50 -20.35 -13.53
C ASP A 168 -8.75 -19.18 -12.88
N ASN A 169 -7.53 -19.48 -12.45
CA ASN A 169 -6.63 -18.55 -11.78
C ASN A 169 -6.39 -17.26 -12.61
N LYS A 170 -6.17 -17.38 -13.92
CA LYS A 170 -5.93 -16.22 -14.80
C LYS A 170 -7.19 -15.37 -14.91
N ALA A 171 -8.35 -16.01 -15.14
CA ALA A 171 -9.62 -15.29 -15.24
C ALA A 171 -10.00 -14.58 -13.94
N ILE A 172 -9.59 -15.12 -12.79
CA ILE A 172 -9.76 -14.46 -11.48
C ILE A 172 -8.80 -13.29 -11.34
N ALA A 173 -7.52 -13.46 -11.67
CA ALA A 173 -6.54 -12.38 -11.62
C ALA A 173 -6.94 -11.21 -12.54
N GLU A 174 -7.44 -11.50 -13.74
CA GLU A 174 -8.03 -10.51 -14.66
C GLU A 174 -9.17 -9.72 -14.00
N LYS A 175 -10.09 -10.41 -13.31
CA LYS A 175 -11.20 -9.76 -12.62
C LYS A 175 -10.73 -8.92 -11.43
N CYS A 176 -9.77 -9.41 -10.64
CA CYS A 176 -9.14 -8.64 -9.57
C CYS A 176 -8.52 -7.34 -10.11
N TYR A 177 -7.81 -7.41 -11.23
CA TYR A 177 -7.23 -6.22 -11.88
C TYR A 177 -8.29 -5.16 -12.21
N THR A 178 -9.46 -5.60 -12.71
CA THR A 178 -10.57 -4.69 -13.02
C THR A 178 -11.18 -3.98 -11.80
N LYS A 179 -10.99 -4.50 -10.59
CA LYS A 179 -11.50 -3.87 -9.35
C LYS A 179 -10.61 -2.74 -8.85
N LEU A 180 -9.34 -2.76 -9.22
CA LEU A 180 -8.36 -1.79 -8.80
C LEU A 180 -8.19 -0.67 -9.83
N VAL A 181 -8.21 -1.03 -11.11
CA VAL A 181 -7.77 -0.16 -12.21
C VAL A 181 -8.91 0.28 -13.10
N ASN A 182 -8.98 1.59 -13.39
CA ASN A 182 -9.91 2.14 -14.37
C ASN A 182 -9.45 1.84 -15.81
N LYS A 183 -10.39 1.39 -16.66
CA LYS A 183 -10.14 1.02 -18.07
C LYS A 183 -8.98 0.01 -18.19
N PRO A 184 -9.05 -1.15 -17.52
CA PRO A 184 -7.97 -2.13 -17.51
C PRO A 184 -7.76 -2.72 -18.92
N ASP A 185 -6.51 -2.93 -19.32
CA ASP A 185 -6.16 -3.64 -20.56
C ASP A 185 -5.16 -4.75 -20.21
N TRP A 186 -5.69 -5.93 -19.85
CA TRP A 186 -4.87 -7.03 -19.35
C TRP A 186 -3.78 -7.44 -20.35
N ASP A 187 -4.13 -7.58 -21.63
CA ASP A 187 -3.18 -8.08 -22.64
C ASP A 187 -2.06 -7.08 -22.91
N LYS A 188 -2.35 -5.77 -22.78
CA LYS A 188 -1.35 -4.71 -22.89
C LYS A 188 -0.52 -4.54 -21.62
N ASP A 189 -1.16 -4.59 -20.46
CA ASP A 189 -0.55 -4.25 -19.18
C ASP A 189 0.21 -5.43 -18.57
N LEU A 190 -0.11 -6.69 -18.93
CA LEU A 190 0.60 -7.87 -18.42
C LEU A 190 2.05 -7.89 -18.90
N ASN A 191 2.97 -7.73 -17.95
CA ASN A 191 4.41 -7.79 -18.18
C ASN A 191 4.97 -9.20 -17.95
N GLY A 192 4.45 -9.90 -16.94
CA GLY A 192 5.03 -11.16 -16.51
C GLY A 192 4.09 -12.06 -15.71
N LYS A 193 4.44 -13.34 -15.66
CA LYS A 193 3.79 -14.36 -14.85
C LYS A 193 4.86 -15.23 -14.19
N GLY A 194 4.63 -15.64 -12.95
CA GLY A 194 5.55 -16.50 -12.22
C GLY A 194 4.93 -17.21 -11.02
N LYS A 195 5.78 -17.58 -10.07
CA LYS A 195 5.40 -18.09 -8.76
C LYS A 195 6.05 -17.25 -7.67
N LEU A 196 5.30 -16.92 -6.63
CA LEU A 196 5.79 -16.24 -5.43
C LEU A 196 5.20 -16.94 -4.20
N LEU A 197 6.06 -17.45 -3.32
CA LEU A 197 5.64 -18.14 -2.08
C LEU A 197 4.61 -19.28 -2.30
N GLY A 198 4.66 -19.95 -3.46
CA GLY A 198 3.70 -20.99 -3.85
C GLY A 198 2.48 -20.47 -4.63
N GLY A 199 2.13 -19.20 -4.45
CA GLY A 199 1.09 -18.52 -5.23
C GLY A 199 1.49 -18.27 -6.67
N GLU A 200 0.49 -18.22 -7.55
CA GLU A 200 0.65 -17.77 -8.93
C GLU A 200 0.62 -16.25 -8.98
N ILE A 201 1.69 -15.63 -9.50
CA ILE A 201 1.81 -14.18 -9.55
C ILE A 201 1.72 -13.67 -10.99
N TYR A 202 1.00 -12.57 -11.16
CA TYR A 202 0.92 -11.78 -12.39
C TYR A 202 1.44 -10.38 -12.10
N GLU A 203 2.33 -9.90 -12.96
CA GLU A 203 2.90 -8.57 -12.88
C GLU A 203 2.34 -7.73 -14.02
N LEU A 204 1.72 -6.60 -13.68
CA LEU A 204 1.11 -5.67 -14.62
C LEU A 204 1.77 -4.29 -14.52
N TRP A 205 2.17 -3.76 -15.67
CA TRP A 205 2.76 -2.43 -15.83
C TRP A 205 1.93 -1.58 -16.79
N ARG A 206 1.36 -0.48 -16.28
CA ARG A 206 0.67 0.50 -17.12
C ARG A 206 1.65 1.55 -17.60
N HIS A 207 1.95 1.53 -18.89
CA HIS A 207 2.74 2.57 -19.53
C HIS A 207 1.84 3.79 -19.85
N TYR A 208 2.25 4.95 -19.33
CA TYR A 208 1.53 6.24 -19.35
C TYR A 208 0.81 6.56 -20.67
N GLY A 209 -0.47 6.91 -20.56
CA GLY A 209 -1.31 7.34 -21.69
C GLY A 209 -2.77 7.54 -21.30
N ASN A 210 -3.03 8.57 -20.48
CA ASN A 210 -4.34 9.06 -19.98
C ASN A 210 -5.01 8.26 -18.84
N ASP A 211 -5.22 8.98 -17.72
CA ASP A 211 -5.90 8.65 -16.45
C ASP A 211 -5.17 7.75 -15.43
N ASN A 212 -4.72 8.39 -14.33
CA ASN A 212 -4.20 7.83 -13.08
C ASN A 212 -2.86 7.07 -13.13
N SER A 213 -1.76 7.79 -12.90
CA SER A 213 -0.42 7.27 -12.57
C SER A 213 -0.37 6.41 -11.28
N LYS A 214 -1.49 6.29 -10.55
CA LYS A 214 -1.55 5.66 -9.23
C LYS A 214 -1.43 4.14 -9.26
N TYR A 215 -1.76 3.50 -10.39
CA TYR A 215 -1.78 2.04 -10.55
C TYR A 215 -0.80 1.59 -11.65
N ASN A 216 0.35 2.25 -11.75
CA ASN A 216 1.34 1.94 -12.76
C ASN A 216 1.94 0.54 -12.61
N HIS A 217 2.04 0.05 -11.37
CA HIS A 217 2.56 -1.27 -11.08
C HIS A 217 1.60 -2.00 -10.14
N VAL A 218 1.08 -3.13 -10.63
CA VAL A 218 0.16 -4.00 -9.90
C VAL A 218 0.68 -5.44 -9.97
N LEU A 219 0.76 -6.07 -8.81
CA LEU A 219 1.00 -7.49 -8.64
C LEU A 219 -0.30 -8.15 -8.21
N ILE A 220 -0.58 -9.33 -8.75
CA ILE A 220 -1.71 -10.15 -8.32
C ILE A 220 -1.18 -11.54 -8.01
N CYS A 221 -1.26 -11.97 -6.75
CA CYS A 221 -0.75 -13.25 -6.28
C CYS A 221 -1.89 -14.12 -5.73
N LEU A 222 -2.21 -15.22 -6.41
CA LEU A 222 -3.30 -16.12 -6.05
C LEU A 222 -2.79 -17.49 -5.62
N PHE A 223 -3.10 -17.88 -4.39
CA PHE A 223 -2.72 -19.17 -3.80
C PHE A 223 -3.73 -20.26 -4.15
N SER A 224 -3.29 -21.52 -4.28
CA SER A 224 -4.21 -22.62 -4.56
C SER A 224 -5.08 -22.95 -3.35
N ALA A 225 -6.21 -23.62 -3.57
CA ALA A 225 -7.11 -24.03 -2.48
C ALA A 225 -6.46 -25.04 -1.51
N ASN A 226 -5.34 -25.65 -1.90
CA ASN A 226 -4.63 -26.63 -1.08
C ASN A 226 -3.46 -26.03 -0.30
N ASP A 227 -3.06 -24.80 -0.62
CA ASP A 227 -1.93 -24.15 0.06
C ASP A 227 -2.41 -23.51 1.37
N SER A 228 -1.62 -23.64 2.43
CA SER A 228 -1.79 -22.81 3.62
C SER A 228 -1.37 -21.39 3.28
N ILE A 229 -2.20 -20.40 3.62
CA ILE A 229 -1.80 -18.98 3.61
C ILE A 229 -1.16 -18.57 4.95
N GLU A 230 -1.06 -19.50 5.91
CA GLU A 230 -0.25 -19.39 7.14
C GLU A 230 1.14 -20.00 6.97
#